data_AF-A0A9N8YHT3-F1
#
_entry.id   AF-A0A9N8YHT3-F1
#
_cell.length_a   1.000
_cell.length_b   1.000
_cell.length_c   1.000
_cell.angle_alpha   90.00
_cell.angle_beta   90.00
_cell.angle_gamma   90.00
#
_symmetry.space_group_name_H-M   'P 1'
#
loop_
_entity.id
_entity.type
_entity.pdbx_description
1 polymer ?
#
loop_
_entity_poly.entity_id
_entity_poly.type
_entity_poly.pdbx_seq_one_letter_code
_entity_poly.pdbx_strand_id
1 'polypeptide(L)'
;MTSASSETVPSLTYKTTASCHLKPRVSLKTSITHPINVSWIVPEELISGLSMEPLPETIDLFDIYTNDSLYQYYYYEPAERLVQNPQHSRPTNYGNLALSSCPGKKVRLNGPVRGRASIDRDLDLDFQRLKSLDISVIICCLTDEELAFLGASWPKYCEFAQRHDLQIIRIPMIEGGCPESIDQMDQVIIQIEHHIKQGRNILAHCRGADFVHSQTFHDFLPFRQVDFIMQYANYIHWQFQQSSTNHITHQAH
;
A
#
# COMPACT_ATOMS: atom_id res chain seq x y z
N MET A 1 69.68 13.81 19.78
CA MET A 1 69.09 14.72 18.78
C MET A 1 69.40 14.15 17.42
N THR A 2 68.45 13.43 16.84
CA THR A 2 68.58 12.75 15.55
C THR A 2 67.27 12.96 14.80
N SER A 3 67.37 13.71 13.72
CA SER A 3 66.30 14.15 12.82
C SER A 3 65.87 13.00 11.91
N ALA A 4 64.57 12.66 11.96
CA ALA A 4 63.94 11.71 11.03
C ALA A 4 63.40 12.45 9.79
N SER A 5 63.76 11.93 8.63
CA SER A 5 63.40 12.36 7.28
C SER A 5 61.92 12.08 6.96
N SER A 6 61.28 13.06 6.31
CA SER A 6 59.91 13.02 5.80
C SER A 6 59.88 12.39 4.40
N GLU A 7 59.18 11.27 4.23
CA GLU A 7 58.81 10.73 2.92
C GLU A 7 57.32 11.00 2.66
N THR A 8 57.05 11.88 1.70
CA THR A 8 55.72 12.26 1.22
C THR A 8 55.25 11.30 0.13
N VAL A 9 54.15 10.59 0.40
CA VAL A 9 53.47 9.71 -0.57
C VAL A 9 52.77 10.56 -1.65
N PRO A 10 52.88 10.24 -2.96
CA PRO A 10 52.25 11.03 -4.01
C PRO A 10 50.73 10.85 -4.03
N SER A 11 50.00 11.96 -3.93
CA SER A 11 48.54 11.99 -4.08
C SER A 11 48.17 11.74 -5.55
N LEU A 12 47.58 10.58 -5.84
CA LEU A 12 46.99 10.28 -7.15
C LEU A 12 45.85 11.27 -7.43
N THR A 13 46.08 12.17 -8.39
CA THR A 13 45.07 13.08 -8.90
C THR A 13 44.14 12.31 -9.83
N TYR A 14 43.00 11.86 -9.32
CA TYR A 14 41.91 11.41 -10.19
C TYR A 14 41.40 12.59 -11.00
N LYS A 15 41.64 12.58 -12.31
CA LYS A 15 41.02 13.50 -13.26
C LYS A 15 39.53 13.14 -13.36
N THR A 16 38.72 13.72 -12.48
CA THR A 16 37.27 13.69 -12.58
C THR A 16 36.84 14.62 -13.70
N THR A 17 36.66 14.09 -14.92
CA THR A 17 35.88 14.78 -15.95
C THR A 17 34.39 14.58 -15.68
N ALA A 18 33.91 15.06 -14.53
CA ALA A 18 32.48 15.23 -14.31
C ALA A 18 32.10 16.60 -14.85
N SER A 19 31.47 16.60 -16.02
CA SER A 19 30.86 17.78 -16.64
C SER A 19 29.78 18.36 -15.72
N CYS A 20 30.17 19.32 -14.90
CA CYS A 20 29.36 19.99 -13.89
C CYS A 20 28.47 21.10 -14.48
N HIS A 21 27.55 20.80 -15.40
CA HIS A 21 26.60 21.82 -15.89
C HIS A 21 25.17 21.37 -16.23
N LEU A 22 24.73 20.16 -15.87
CA LEU A 22 23.32 19.80 -15.99
C LEU A 22 22.61 19.97 -14.64
N LYS A 23 21.77 21.01 -14.53
CA LYS A 23 20.76 21.09 -13.46
C LYS A 23 20.01 19.75 -13.42
N PRO A 24 19.76 19.13 -12.25
CA PRO A 24 18.90 17.95 -12.17
C PRO A 24 17.58 18.29 -12.86
N ARG A 25 17.32 17.65 -14.01
CA ARG A 25 16.02 17.79 -14.68
C ARG A 25 15.03 17.06 -13.80
N VAL A 26 14.34 17.82 -12.96
CA VAL A 26 13.18 17.33 -12.23
C VAL A 26 12.11 17.03 -13.28
N SER A 27 11.97 15.76 -13.63
CA SER A 27 11.00 15.31 -14.62
C SER A 27 9.58 15.39 -14.04
N LEU A 28 8.63 15.87 -14.85
CA LEU A 28 7.22 15.83 -14.49
C LEU A 28 6.74 14.37 -14.45
N LYS A 29 6.15 13.97 -13.31
CA LYS A 29 5.54 12.65 -13.13
C LYS A 29 4.07 12.71 -13.51
N THR A 30 3.68 11.99 -14.58
CA THR A 30 2.28 11.89 -15.05
C THR A 30 1.78 10.46 -14.90
N SER A 31 0.47 10.22 -15.07
CA SER A 31 -0.09 8.85 -15.02
C SER A 31 0.47 7.91 -16.09
N ILE A 32 1.14 8.44 -17.12
CA ILE A 32 1.78 7.65 -18.19
C ILE A 32 3.25 7.38 -17.85
N THR A 33 4.01 8.40 -17.46
CA THR A 33 5.46 8.24 -17.19
C THR A 33 5.72 7.59 -15.84
N HIS A 34 4.84 7.85 -14.87
CA HIS A 34 4.89 7.36 -13.50
C HIS A 34 3.45 7.04 -13.04
N PRO A 35 2.88 5.92 -13.52
CA PRO A 35 1.54 5.50 -13.12
C PRO A 35 1.39 5.44 -11.59
N ILE A 36 0.15 5.54 -11.13
CA ILE A 36 -0.15 5.36 -9.71
C ILE A 36 0.41 4.01 -9.21
N ASN A 37 1.23 4.09 -8.16
CA ASN A 37 1.82 2.89 -7.55
C ASN A 37 0.81 2.28 -6.57
N VAL A 38 0.59 0.98 -6.67
CA VAL A 38 -0.29 0.22 -5.79
C VAL A 38 0.57 -0.78 -5.04
N SER A 39 0.59 -0.69 -3.72
CA SER A 39 1.32 -1.60 -2.84
C SER A 39 0.34 -2.53 -2.14
N TRP A 40 0.30 -3.80 -2.55
CA TRP A 40 -0.55 -4.82 -1.93
C TRP A 40 -0.06 -5.19 -0.52
N ILE A 41 -0.99 -5.43 0.40
CA ILE A 41 -0.68 -5.88 1.76
C ILE A 41 -0.31 -7.36 1.76
N VAL A 42 -1.14 -8.19 1.13
CA VAL A 42 -0.89 -9.63 1.00
C VAL A 42 -0.33 -9.89 -0.40
N PRO A 43 0.80 -10.59 -0.54
CA PRO A 43 1.26 -11.09 -1.84
C PRO A 43 0.20 -12.02 -2.47
N GLU A 44 -0.09 -11.84 -3.76
CA GLU A 44 -1.20 -12.52 -4.46
C GLU A 44 -1.12 -14.04 -4.31
N GLU A 45 0.10 -14.56 -4.36
CA GLU A 45 0.40 -15.97 -4.21
C GLU A 45 0.01 -16.59 -2.85
N LEU A 46 -0.02 -15.78 -1.79
CA LEU A 46 -0.35 -16.24 -0.43
C LEU A 46 -1.85 -16.15 -0.15
N ILE A 47 -2.63 -15.43 -0.96
CA ILE A 47 -4.07 -15.25 -0.75
C ILE A 47 -4.78 -16.61 -0.68
N SER A 48 -4.43 -17.54 -1.57
CA SER A 48 -5.05 -18.87 -1.56
C SER A 48 -4.76 -19.62 -0.25
N GLY A 49 -3.51 -19.65 0.22
CA GLY A 49 -3.17 -20.32 1.48
C GLY A 49 -3.87 -19.68 2.68
N LEU A 50 -3.78 -18.35 2.78
CA LEU A 50 -4.38 -17.57 3.87
C LEU A 50 -5.91 -17.65 3.89
N SER A 51 -6.53 -17.87 2.73
CA SER A 51 -7.97 -18.06 2.63
C SER A 51 -8.45 -19.45 3.08
N MET A 52 -7.57 -20.45 3.04
CA MET A 52 -7.85 -21.80 3.54
C MET A 52 -7.64 -21.87 5.05
N GLU A 53 -6.50 -21.38 5.51
CA GLU A 53 -6.18 -21.30 6.92
C GLU A 53 -5.57 -19.94 7.24
N PRO A 54 -6.13 -19.19 8.20
CA PRO A 54 -5.58 -17.90 8.57
C PRO A 54 -4.31 -18.07 9.41
N LEU A 55 -3.42 -17.07 9.39
CA LEU A 55 -2.21 -17.09 10.20
C LEU A 55 -2.52 -17.18 11.70
N PRO A 56 -1.75 -17.96 12.48
CA PRO A 56 -1.77 -17.90 13.94
C PRO A 56 -1.35 -16.53 14.47
N GLU A 57 -1.82 -16.13 15.65
CA GLU A 57 -1.53 -14.81 16.25
C GLU A 57 -0.04 -14.52 16.45
N THR A 58 0.78 -15.56 16.58
CA THR A 58 2.22 -15.45 16.81
C THR A 58 3.04 -15.39 15.53
N ILE A 59 2.38 -15.42 14.37
CA ILE A 59 3.01 -15.50 13.05
C ILE A 59 2.49 -14.36 12.19
N ASP A 60 3.38 -13.58 11.61
CA ASP A 60 3.03 -12.55 10.65
C ASP A 60 3.36 -12.97 9.19
N LEU A 61 3.05 -12.09 8.23
CA LEU A 61 3.34 -12.34 6.82
C LEU A 61 4.85 -12.43 6.54
N PHE A 62 5.69 -11.78 7.33
CA PHE A 62 7.15 -11.79 7.16
C PHE A 62 7.75 -13.12 7.62
N ASP A 63 7.19 -13.72 8.67
CA ASP A 63 7.56 -15.06 9.14
C ASP A 63 7.39 -16.12 8.05
N ILE A 64 6.36 -16.01 7.20
CA ILE A 64 6.16 -16.91 6.06
C ILE A 64 7.38 -16.91 5.12
N TYR A 65 7.95 -15.74 4.84
CA TYR A 65 9.09 -15.60 3.93
C TYR A 65 10.43 -15.96 4.55
N THR A 66 10.51 -16.02 5.88
CA THR A 66 11.75 -16.35 6.59
C THR A 66 11.77 -17.78 7.13
N ASN A 67 10.66 -18.50 7.02
CA ASN A 67 10.53 -19.89 7.46
C ASN A 67 10.06 -20.79 6.30
N ASP A 68 10.97 -21.63 5.80
CA ASP A 68 10.70 -22.55 4.68
C ASP A 68 9.49 -23.45 4.91
N SER A 69 9.23 -23.88 6.15
CA SER A 69 8.07 -24.73 6.46
C SER A 69 6.75 -23.96 6.31
N LEU A 70 6.73 -22.69 6.74
CA LEU A 70 5.56 -21.83 6.57
C LEU A 70 5.36 -21.46 5.10
N TYR A 71 6.44 -21.15 4.38
CA TYR A 71 6.37 -20.90 2.95
C TYR A 71 5.82 -22.13 2.21
N GLN A 72 6.30 -23.34 2.52
CA GLN A 72 5.78 -24.58 1.96
C GLN A 72 4.27 -24.73 2.20
N TYR A 73 3.82 -24.45 3.41
CA TYR A 73 2.43 -24.60 3.82
C TYR A 73 1.48 -23.57 3.18
N TYR A 74 1.88 -22.30 3.15
CA TYR A 74 1.01 -21.21 2.66
C TYR A 74 1.12 -20.94 1.16
N TYR A 75 2.22 -21.33 0.52
CA TYR A 75 2.45 -21.11 -0.91
C TYR A 75 2.35 -22.41 -1.72
N TYR A 76 3.22 -23.38 -1.47
CA TYR A 76 3.34 -24.56 -2.33
C TYR A 76 2.15 -25.51 -2.22
N GLU A 77 1.73 -25.87 -1.00
CA GLU A 77 0.62 -26.82 -0.81
C GLU A 77 -0.71 -26.34 -1.42
N PRO A 78 -1.17 -25.09 -1.22
CA PRO A 78 -2.37 -24.58 -1.88
C PRO A 78 -2.23 -24.59 -3.40
N ALA A 79 -1.08 -24.18 -3.93
CA ALA A 79 -0.81 -24.18 -5.36
C ALA A 79 -0.90 -25.61 -5.95
N GLU A 80 -0.34 -26.61 -5.27
CA GLU A 80 -0.43 -28.02 -5.69
C GLU A 80 -1.87 -28.54 -5.62
N ARG A 81 -2.64 -28.20 -4.57
CA ARG A 81 -4.05 -28.59 -4.44
C ARG A 81 -4.90 -28.02 -5.57
N LEU A 82 -4.65 -26.78 -5.99
CA LEU A 82 -5.31 -26.16 -7.16
C LEU A 82 -5.03 -26.91 -8.46
N VAL A 83 -3.79 -27.35 -8.66
CA VAL A 83 -3.38 -28.12 -9.86
C VAL A 83 -3.99 -29.52 -9.86
N GLN A 84 -3.98 -30.20 -8.72
CA GLN A 84 -4.42 -31.59 -8.61
C GLN A 84 -5.94 -31.73 -8.59
N ASN A 85 -6.67 -30.75 -8.06
CA ASN A 85 -8.12 -30.86 -7.88
C ASN A 85 -8.88 -29.57 -8.24
N PRO A 86 -8.89 -29.17 -9.54
CA PRO A 86 -9.50 -27.90 -9.98
C PRO A 86 -11.01 -27.78 -9.72
N GLN A 87 -11.69 -28.89 -9.41
CA GLN A 87 -13.13 -28.91 -9.12
C GLN A 87 -13.46 -28.84 -7.61
N HIS A 88 -12.48 -29.10 -6.72
CA HIS A 88 -12.66 -29.09 -5.26
C HIS A 88 -11.98 -27.90 -4.57
N SER A 89 -11.17 -27.14 -5.31
CA SER A 89 -10.79 -25.81 -4.89
C SER A 89 -12.00 -24.90 -5.02
N ARG A 90 -12.74 -24.69 -3.93
CA ARG A 90 -13.47 -23.43 -3.83
C ARG A 90 -12.38 -22.35 -3.84
N PRO A 91 -12.29 -21.48 -4.86
CA PRO A 91 -11.56 -20.26 -4.67
C PRO A 91 -12.37 -19.53 -3.61
N THR A 92 -11.91 -19.59 -2.38
CA THR A 92 -12.21 -18.57 -1.40
C THR A 92 -11.63 -17.30 -1.99
N ASN A 93 -12.42 -16.65 -2.83
CA ASN A 93 -12.10 -15.41 -3.53
C ASN A 93 -12.08 -14.36 -2.41
N TYR A 94 -11.01 -14.32 -1.63
CA TYR A 94 -10.74 -13.21 -0.75
C TYR A 94 -10.13 -12.12 -1.62
N GLY A 95 -10.64 -10.91 -1.45
CA GLY A 95 -10.02 -9.74 -2.02
C GLY A 95 -8.74 -9.43 -1.26
N ASN A 96 -8.07 -8.38 -1.70
CA ASN A 96 -6.86 -7.89 -1.06
C ASN A 96 -7.00 -6.41 -0.73
N LEU A 97 -6.18 -5.95 0.20
CA LEU A 97 -6.03 -4.55 0.52
C LEU A 97 -4.74 -4.04 -0.13
N ALA A 98 -4.79 -2.84 -0.67
CA ALA A 98 -3.63 -2.14 -1.18
C ALA A 98 -3.58 -0.69 -0.71
N LEU A 99 -2.38 -0.14 -0.73
CA LEU A 99 -2.09 1.24 -0.38
C LEU A 99 -1.58 2.03 -1.58
N SER A 100 -1.99 3.29 -1.65
CA SER A 100 -1.47 4.21 -2.66
C SER A 100 -1.54 5.68 -2.23
N SER A 101 -0.86 6.50 -3.02
CA SER A 101 -1.02 7.95 -3.01
C SER A 101 -2.33 8.36 -3.68
N CYS A 102 -2.89 9.53 -3.32
CA CYS A 102 -4.14 10.04 -3.89
C CYS A 102 -4.20 9.96 -5.44
N PRO A 103 -5.21 9.29 -6.02
CA PRO A 103 -5.48 9.32 -7.45
C PRO A 103 -5.63 10.74 -8.00
N GLY A 104 -5.14 10.97 -9.22
CA GLY A 104 -5.20 12.26 -9.90
C GLY A 104 -4.37 13.38 -9.26
N LYS A 105 -3.47 13.03 -8.33
CA LYS A 105 -2.65 13.97 -7.56
C LYS A 105 -1.86 14.92 -8.45
N LYS A 106 -2.01 16.21 -8.16
CA LYS A 106 -1.23 17.29 -8.76
C LYS A 106 -0.46 18.01 -7.66
N VAL A 107 0.85 17.98 -7.75
CA VAL A 107 1.76 18.72 -6.88
C VAL A 107 2.60 19.61 -7.77
N ARG A 108 2.26 20.90 -7.79
CA ARG A 108 3.00 21.92 -8.51
C ARG A 108 4.10 22.44 -7.60
N LEU A 109 5.32 21.94 -7.79
CA LEU A 109 6.48 22.54 -7.16
C LEU A 109 7.02 23.61 -8.11
N ASN A 110 7.04 24.87 -7.67
CA ASN A 110 7.75 25.93 -8.38
C ASN A 110 9.27 25.71 -8.19
N GLY A 111 9.82 24.74 -8.92
CA GLY A 111 11.20 24.27 -8.80
C GLY A 111 11.39 23.09 -7.82
N PRO A 112 12.58 22.45 -7.79
CA PRO A 112 12.85 21.33 -6.88
C PRO A 112 12.78 21.78 -5.41
N VAL A 113 11.72 21.43 -4.70
CA VAL A 113 11.69 21.52 -3.24
C VAL A 113 12.12 20.15 -2.71
N ARG A 114 13.29 20.08 -2.06
CA ARG A 114 13.87 18.84 -1.50
C ARG A 114 14.06 17.69 -2.50
N GLY A 115 14.32 18.01 -3.78
CA GLY A 115 14.55 16.99 -4.83
C GLY A 115 13.32 16.21 -5.27
N ARG A 116 12.11 16.56 -4.79
CA ARG A 116 10.87 15.90 -5.23
C ARG A 116 10.44 16.40 -6.59
N ALA A 117 9.93 15.49 -7.41
CA ALA A 117 9.39 15.78 -8.72
C ALA A 117 8.03 16.49 -8.64
N SER A 118 7.75 17.36 -9.62
CA SER A 118 6.38 17.81 -9.83
C SER A 118 5.53 16.63 -10.26
N ILE A 119 4.33 16.52 -9.70
CA ILE A 119 3.38 15.45 -10.02
C ILE A 119 2.19 16.11 -10.72
N ASP A 120 1.78 15.56 -11.85
CA ASP A 120 0.58 15.97 -12.57
C ASP A 120 -0.10 14.72 -13.13
N ARG A 121 -0.70 13.93 -12.22
CA ARG A 121 -1.46 12.74 -12.58
C ARG A 121 -2.88 13.11 -12.99
N ASP A 122 -3.41 12.33 -13.92
CA ASP A 122 -4.79 12.44 -14.33
C ASP A 122 -5.66 11.46 -13.51
N LEU A 123 -6.83 11.94 -13.09
CA LEU A 123 -7.71 11.18 -12.21
C LEU A 123 -8.40 10.03 -12.95
N ASP A 124 -8.78 10.25 -14.21
CA ASP A 124 -9.45 9.26 -15.03
C ASP A 124 -8.51 8.10 -15.35
N LEU A 125 -7.28 8.43 -15.76
CA LEU A 125 -6.24 7.44 -16.04
C LEU A 125 -5.84 6.66 -14.78
N ASP A 126 -5.76 7.32 -13.63
CA ASP A 126 -5.47 6.63 -12.37
C ASP A 126 -6.63 5.68 -12.01
N PHE A 127 -7.91 6.08 -12.12
CA PHE A 127 -9.04 5.19 -11.86
C PHE A 127 -9.14 4.03 -12.85
N GLN A 128 -8.88 4.28 -14.14
CA GLN A 128 -8.77 3.24 -15.14
C GLN A 128 -7.68 2.22 -14.77
N ARG A 129 -6.52 2.70 -14.30
CA ARG A 129 -5.44 1.85 -13.80
C ARG A 129 -5.89 1.03 -12.59
N LEU A 130 -6.60 1.62 -11.63
CA LEU A 130 -7.11 0.88 -10.47
C LEU A 130 -8.09 -0.23 -10.90
N LYS A 131 -9.00 0.05 -11.84
CA LYS A 131 -9.89 -0.99 -12.39
C LYS A 131 -9.13 -2.09 -13.13
N SER A 132 -8.04 -1.74 -13.82
CA SER A 132 -7.17 -2.75 -14.48
C SER A 132 -6.47 -3.69 -13.48
N LEU A 133 -6.40 -3.30 -12.20
CA LEU A 133 -5.87 -4.09 -11.09
C LEU A 133 -7.00 -4.73 -10.26
N ASP A 134 -8.22 -4.77 -10.81
CA ASP A 134 -9.42 -5.33 -10.17
C ASP A 134 -9.80 -4.69 -8.83
N ILE A 135 -9.35 -3.45 -8.59
CA ILE A 135 -9.77 -2.65 -7.42
C ILE A 135 -11.18 -2.14 -7.68
N SER A 136 -12.09 -2.41 -6.75
CA SER A 136 -13.51 -2.01 -6.85
C SER A 136 -13.98 -1.13 -5.69
N VAL A 137 -13.16 -0.98 -4.64
CA VAL A 137 -13.44 -0.12 -3.49
C VAL A 137 -12.23 0.78 -3.24
N ILE A 138 -12.47 2.07 -2.98
CA ILE A 138 -11.44 3.02 -2.58
C ILE A 138 -11.82 3.63 -1.23
N ILE A 139 -10.89 3.57 -0.29
CA ILE A 139 -10.97 4.27 0.99
C ILE A 139 -10.22 5.59 0.83
N CYS A 140 -10.97 6.69 0.92
CA CYS A 140 -10.45 8.03 0.77
C CYS A 140 -10.31 8.70 2.14
N CYS A 141 -9.06 8.89 2.55
CA CYS A 141 -8.74 9.41 3.89
C CYS A 141 -8.57 10.94 3.95
N LEU A 142 -8.88 11.64 2.86
CA LEU A 142 -8.63 13.07 2.70
C LEU A 142 -9.89 13.91 2.89
N THR A 143 -9.79 15.14 3.40
CA THR A 143 -10.95 16.05 3.37
C THR A 143 -11.23 16.55 1.95
N ASP A 144 -12.37 17.21 1.75
CA ASP A 144 -12.74 17.79 0.45
C ASP A 144 -11.75 18.89 0.04
N GLU A 145 -11.27 19.67 1.01
CA GLU A 145 -10.26 20.71 0.82
C GLU A 145 -8.93 20.11 0.40
N GLU A 146 -8.49 19.02 1.02
CA GLU A 146 -7.26 18.33 0.64
C GLU A 146 -7.36 17.73 -0.77
N LEU A 147 -8.49 17.10 -1.10
CA LEU A 147 -8.74 16.60 -2.46
C LEU A 147 -8.72 17.72 -3.49
N ALA A 148 -9.38 18.85 -3.21
CA ALA A 148 -9.38 20.02 -4.08
C ALA A 148 -7.97 20.59 -4.25
N PHE A 149 -7.21 20.69 -3.15
CA PHE A 149 -5.82 21.14 -3.16
C PHE A 149 -4.92 20.27 -4.05
N LEU A 150 -5.16 18.96 -4.10
CA LEU A 150 -4.44 18.02 -4.96
C LEU A 150 -4.96 17.99 -6.41
N GLY A 151 -5.94 18.82 -6.78
CA GLY A 151 -6.51 18.86 -8.13
C GLY A 151 -7.49 17.72 -8.45
N ALA A 152 -8.05 17.10 -7.41
CA ALA A 152 -8.99 15.99 -7.46
C ALA A 152 -10.23 16.25 -6.58
N SER A 153 -10.78 17.47 -6.64
CA SER A 153 -11.94 17.93 -5.84
C SER A 153 -13.07 16.88 -5.76
N TRP A 154 -13.75 16.81 -4.62
CA TRP A 154 -14.77 15.79 -4.36
C TRP A 154 -15.83 15.60 -5.47
N PRO A 155 -16.44 16.66 -6.07
CA PRO A 155 -17.42 16.46 -7.16
C PRO A 155 -16.83 15.73 -8.36
N LYS A 156 -15.61 16.12 -8.76
CA LYS A 156 -14.85 15.45 -9.81
C LYS A 156 -14.54 14.01 -9.40
N TYR A 157 -14.07 13.80 -8.17
CA TYR A 157 -13.76 12.47 -7.64
C TYR A 157 -14.94 11.51 -7.73
N CYS A 158 -16.13 11.94 -7.30
CA CYS A 158 -17.36 11.16 -7.40
C CYS A 158 -17.77 10.85 -8.84
N GLU A 159 -17.72 11.84 -9.72
CA GLU A 159 -18.09 11.68 -11.13
C GLU A 159 -17.24 10.60 -11.80
N PHE A 160 -15.91 10.68 -11.63
CA PHE A 160 -14.98 9.71 -12.19
C PHE A 160 -15.13 8.33 -11.51
N ALA A 161 -15.38 8.28 -10.20
CA ALA A 161 -15.56 7.02 -9.49
C ALA A 161 -16.81 6.27 -9.99
N GLN A 162 -17.91 6.98 -10.19
CA GLN A 162 -19.13 6.42 -10.77
C GLN A 162 -18.90 5.93 -12.20
N ARG A 163 -18.17 6.70 -13.03
CA ARG A 163 -17.85 6.30 -14.41
C ARG A 163 -17.06 4.99 -14.49
N HIS A 164 -16.18 4.75 -13.53
CA HIS A 164 -15.33 3.55 -13.47
C HIS A 164 -15.92 2.43 -12.60
N ASP A 165 -17.14 2.58 -12.08
CA ASP A 165 -17.74 1.62 -11.15
C ASP A 165 -16.82 1.32 -9.95
N LEU A 166 -16.41 2.39 -9.27
CA LEU A 166 -15.60 2.38 -8.05
C LEU A 166 -16.45 2.86 -6.87
N GLN A 167 -16.57 2.02 -5.85
CA GLN A 167 -17.21 2.41 -4.60
C GLN A 167 -16.24 3.22 -3.75
N ILE A 168 -16.67 4.36 -3.20
CA ILE A 168 -15.83 5.21 -2.35
C ILE A 168 -16.32 5.16 -0.90
N ILE A 169 -15.43 4.82 0.04
CA ILE A 169 -15.64 4.92 1.48
C ILE A 169 -14.86 6.14 1.99
N ARG A 170 -15.52 7.03 2.73
CA ARG A 170 -14.94 8.30 3.22
C ARG A 170 -14.53 8.17 4.68
N ILE A 171 -13.25 8.44 4.96
CA ILE A 171 -12.71 8.49 6.33
C ILE A 171 -11.77 9.70 6.42
N PRO A 172 -12.29 10.92 6.23
CA PRO A 172 -11.46 12.11 6.27
C PRO A 172 -10.75 12.18 7.63
N MET A 173 -9.42 12.24 7.60
CA MET A 173 -8.59 12.39 8.78
C MET A 173 -7.72 13.63 8.58
N ILE A 174 -7.54 14.42 9.64
CA ILE A 174 -6.57 15.53 9.62
C ILE A 174 -5.16 14.94 9.46
N GLU A 175 -4.33 15.53 8.61
CA GLU A 175 -2.95 15.08 8.42
C GLU A 175 -2.20 14.95 9.76
N GLY A 176 -1.65 13.75 10.01
CA GLY A 176 -0.95 13.44 11.27
C GLY A 176 -1.88 13.14 12.46
N GLY A 177 -3.19 13.25 12.28
CA GLY A 177 -4.21 12.86 13.25
C GLY A 177 -4.59 11.37 13.18
N CYS A 178 -5.35 10.93 14.18
CA CYS A 178 -6.09 9.67 14.18
C CYS A 178 -7.56 9.94 13.81
N PRO A 179 -8.37 8.90 13.52
CA PRO A 179 -9.82 9.07 13.41
C PRO A 179 -10.41 9.76 14.64
N GLU A 180 -11.53 10.45 14.44
CA GLU A 180 -12.22 11.18 15.51
C GLU A 180 -12.85 10.23 16.54
N SER A 181 -13.21 9.01 16.13
CA SER A 181 -13.76 7.97 17.00
C SER A 181 -13.25 6.58 16.61
N ILE A 182 -13.02 5.75 17.63
CA ILE A 182 -12.72 4.33 17.49
C ILE A 182 -13.91 3.60 16.85
N ASP A 183 -15.15 3.93 17.24
CA ASP A 183 -16.35 3.29 16.70
C ASP A 183 -16.50 3.51 15.19
N GLN A 184 -16.16 4.71 14.71
CA GLN A 184 -16.19 5.02 13.27
C GLN A 184 -15.17 4.17 12.51
N MET A 185 -14.02 3.92 13.13
CA MET A 185 -13.01 3.04 12.55
C MET A 185 -13.45 1.58 12.55
N ASP A 186 -14.07 1.10 13.63
CA ASP A 186 -14.61 -0.25 13.71
C ASP A 186 -15.66 -0.51 12.61
N GLN A 187 -16.52 0.47 12.31
CA GLN A 187 -17.47 0.34 11.21
C GLN A 187 -16.79 0.23 9.84
N VAL A 188 -15.73 1.02 9.61
CA VAL A 188 -14.94 0.93 8.39
C VAL A 188 -14.29 -0.44 8.28
N ILE A 189 -13.69 -0.93 9.35
CA ILE A 189 -13.05 -2.25 9.42
C ILE A 189 -14.04 -3.33 9.00
N ILE A 190 -15.24 -3.32 9.57
CA ILE A 190 -16.30 -4.27 9.24
C ILE A 190 -16.66 -4.18 7.74
N GLN A 191 -16.69 -2.98 7.16
CA GLN A 191 -16.95 -2.81 5.73
C GLN A 191 -15.81 -3.33 4.84
N ILE A 192 -14.56 -3.06 5.21
CA ILE A 192 -13.37 -3.59 4.54
C ILE A 192 -13.40 -5.12 4.59
N GLU A 193 -13.68 -5.66 5.77
CA GLU A 193 -13.74 -7.08 6.04
C GLU A 193 -14.77 -7.77 5.14
N HIS A 194 -15.97 -7.21 5.10
CA HIS A 194 -17.08 -7.69 4.28
C HIS A 194 -16.72 -7.71 2.79
N HIS A 195 -16.09 -6.65 2.28
CA HIS A 195 -15.70 -6.55 0.87
C HIS A 195 -14.58 -7.53 0.50
N ILE A 196 -13.57 -7.68 1.35
CA ILE A 196 -12.51 -8.67 1.15
C ILE A 196 -13.11 -10.08 1.15
N LYS A 197 -14.01 -10.43 2.09
CA LYS A 197 -14.72 -11.73 2.09
C LYS A 197 -15.55 -12.00 0.83
N GLN A 198 -15.92 -10.96 0.09
CA GLN A 198 -16.64 -11.05 -1.19
C GLN A 198 -15.71 -11.14 -2.41
N GLY A 199 -14.39 -11.11 -2.22
CA GLY A 199 -13.43 -11.15 -3.33
C GLY A 199 -13.09 -9.80 -3.91
N ARG A 200 -13.46 -8.70 -3.24
CA ARG A 200 -13.25 -7.36 -3.76
C ARG A 200 -11.92 -6.80 -3.31
N ASN A 201 -11.10 -6.34 -4.27
CA ASN A 201 -9.88 -5.62 -3.95
C ASN A 201 -10.17 -4.17 -3.58
N ILE A 202 -9.49 -3.71 -2.53
CA ILE A 202 -9.71 -2.43 -1.88
C ILE A 202 -8.41 -1.63 -1.92
N LEU A 203 -8.48 -0.35 -2.26
CA LEU A 203 -7.37 0.58 -2.19
C LEU A 203 -7.61 1.63 -1.10
N ALA A 204 -6.75 1.73 -0.11
CA ALA A 204 -6.71 2.89 0.77
C ALA A 204 -5.69 3.91 0.28
N HIS A 205 -6.06 5.20 0.32
CA HIS A 205 -5.13 6.26 -0.02
C HIS A 205 -5.21 7.45 0.93
N CYS A 206 -4.08 8.12 1.06
CA CYS A 206 -3.94 9.38 1.76
C CYS A 206 -3.20 10.40 0.87
N ARG A 207 -2.64 11.44 1.48
CA ARG A 207 -1.89 12.48 0.76
C ARG A 207 -0.49 12.01 0.36
N GLY A 208 0.14 11.13 1.14
CA GLY A 208 1.54 10.70 1.00
C GLY A 208 1.88 10.17 -0.40
N ALA A 209 3.09 10.45 -0.89
CA ALA A 209 3.54 10.10 -2.24
C ALA A 209 4.33 8.79 -2.32
N ASP A 210 4.82 8.28 -1.18
CA ASP A 210 5.92 7.34 -1.16
C ASP A 210 5.59 6.13 -0.27
N PHE A 211 4.73 5.23 -0.75
CA PHE A 211 4.60 3.88 -0.18
C PHE A 211 5.72 2.95 -0.67
N VAL A 212 6.55 3.40 -1.62
CA VAL A 212 7.41 2.55 -2.47
C VAL A 212 8.83 2.37 -1.92
N HIS A 213 9.18 2.97 -0.79
CA HIS A 213 10.52 2.81 -0.18
C HIS A 213 10.50 2.27 1.25
N SER A 214 9.34 1.97 1.85
CA SER A 214 9.27 1.35 3.19
C SER A 214 9.15 -0.17 3.07
N GLN A 215 10.15 -0.82 2.47
CA GLN A 215 10.44 -2.22 2.79
C GLN A 215 11.11 -2.34 4.17
N THR A 216 11.44 -1.20 4.79
CA THR A 216 11.87 -1.07 6.19
C THR A 216 10.73 -0.44 6.98
N PHE A 217 9.96 -1.25 7.70
CA PHE A 217 8.81 -0.82 8.48
C PHE A 217 9.16 -0.04 9.76
N HIS A 218 10.42 0.40 9.95
CA HIS A 218 10.87 0.84 11.28
C HIS A 218 11.58 2.19 11.41
N ASP A 219 12.01 2.88 10.35
CA ASP A 219 12.82 4.09 10.54
C ASP A 219 12.24 5.33 9.85
N PHE A 220 11.90 6.33 10.67
CA PHE A 220 11.53 7.74 10.41
C PHE A 220 10.02 8.14 10.28
N LEU A 221 9.51 8.68 11.39
CA LEU A 221 8.41 9.66 11.59
C LEU A 221 8.10 10.59 10.38
N PRO A 222 6.87 11.16 10.17
CA PRO A 222 5.55 10.94 10.78
C PRO A 222 4.42 10.72 9.73
N PHE A 223 3.84 9.52 9.61
CA PHE A 223 2.69 9.25 8.73
C PHE A 223 1.59 8.46 9.45
N ARG A 224 1.15 9.00 10.59
CA ARG A 224 0.23 8.35 11.55
C ARG A 224 -1.07 7.80 10.94
N GLN A 225 -1.61 8.39 9.87
CA GLN A 225 -2.82 7.86 9.21
C GLN A 225 -2.57 6.53 8.50
N VAL A 226 -1.39 6.36 7.89
CA VAL A 226 -1.00 5.14 7.19
C VAL A 226 -0.54 4.10 8.19
N ASP A 227 0.24 4.49 9.21
CA ASP A 227 0.59 3.61 10.33
C ASP A 227 -0.68 3.11 11.01
N PHE A 228 -1.71 3.97 11.13
CA PHE A 228 -3.00 3.59 11.65
C PHE A 228 -3.74 2.64 10.69
N ILE A 229 -3.87 2.94 9.39
CA ILE A 229 -4.50 1.99 8.44
C ILE A 229 -3.72 0.68 8.35
N MET A 230 -2.40 0.66 8.54
CA MET A 230 -1.57 -0.54 8.53
C MET A 230 -1.65 -1.33 9.84
N GLN A 231 -1.53 -0.66 10.99
CA GLN A 231 -1.80 -1.26 12.31
C GLN A 231 -3.22 -1.81 12.34
N TYR A 232 -4.17 -1.11 11.73
CA TYR A 232 -5.54 -1.54 11.63
C TYR A 232 -5.78 -2.56 10.53
N ALA A 233 -5.05 -2.58 9.42
CA ALA A 233 -5.11 -3.65 8.42
C ALA A 233 -4.59 -4.97 9.01
N ASN A 234 -3.51 -4.89 9.79
CA ASN A 234 -2.99 -6.00 10.58
C ASN A 234 -4.00 -6.42 11.67
N TYR A 235 -4.67 -5.46 12.32
CA TYR A 235 -5.79 -5.73 13.25
C TYR A 235 -7.05 -6.28 12.57
N ILE A 236 -7.36 -5.86 11.33
CA ILE A 236 -8.47 -6.38 10.52
C ILE A 236 -8.16 -7.83 10.18
N HIS A 237 -6.95 -8.12 9.72
CA HIS A 237 -6.46 -9.48 9.53
C HIS A 237 -6.53 -10.30 10.83
N TRP A 238 -6.29 -9.67 11.98
CA TRP A 238 -6.49 -10.27 13.30
C TRP A 238 -7.97 -10.50 13.69
N GLN A 239 -8.89 -9.58 13.39
CA GLN A 239 -10.33 -9.77 13.62
C GLN A 239 -10.95 -10.81 12.68
N PHE A 240 -10.44 -10.92 11.46
CA PHE A 240 -10.73 -12.01 10.53
C PHE A 240 -10.40 -13.39 11.14
N GLN A 241 -9.32 -13.48 11.93
CA GLN A 241 -8.89 -14.69 12.63
C GLN A 241 -9.89 -15.09 13.76
N GLN A 242 -10.52 -14.13 14.43
CA GLN A 242 -11.44 -14.35 15.57
C GLN A 242 -12.88 -14.73 15.13
N SER A 243 -13.33 -14.26 13.96
CA SER A 243 -14.69 -14.50 13.48
C SER A 243 -14.91 -15.92 12.95
N SER A 244 -13.84 -16.62 12.59
CA SER A 244 -13.85 -17.99 12.06
C SER A 244 -13.86 -19.06 13.16
N THR A 245 -13.42 -18.74 14.37
CA THR A 245 -13.45 -19.64 15.54
C THR A 245 -14.81 -19.66 16.24
N ASN A 246 -15.60 -18.58 16.15
CA ASN A 246 -16.91 -18.51 16.83
C ASN A 246 -18.04 -19.30 16.13
N HIS A 247 -17.83 -19.80 14.91
CA HIS A 247 -18.84 -20.60 14.22
C HIS A 247 -18.74 -22.11 14.46
N ILE A 248 -17.68 -22.59 15.13
CA ILE A 248 -17.48 -24.01 15.43
C ILE A 248 -17.98 -24.39 16.84
N THR A 249 -18.14 -23.42 17.75
CA THR A 249 -18.50 -23.69 19.16
C THR A 249 -20.00 -23.73 19.48
N HIS A 250 -20.89 -23.50 18.50
CA HIS A 250 -22.35 -23.51 18.74
C HIS A 250 -23.13 -24.68 18.10
N GLN A 251 -22.46 -25.77 17.71
CA GLN A 251 -23.13 -27.02 17.32
C GLN A 251 -22.66 -28.28 18.07
N ALA A 252 -22.02 -28.11 19.23
CA ALA A 252 -21.76 -29.22 20.13
C ALA A 252 -22.16 -28.83 21.55
N HIS A 253 -23.47 -28.80 21.82
CA HIS A 253 -24.08 -29.12 23.12
C HIS A 253 -25.57 -29.37 22.96
#